data_AF-A0A917EBW2-F1
#
_entry.id   AF-A0A917EBW2-F1
#
_cell.length_a   1.000
_cell.length_b   1.000
_cell.length_c   1.000
_cell.angle_alpha   90.00
_cell.angle_beta   90.00
_cell.angle_gamma   90.00
#
_symmetry.space_group_name_H-M   'P 1'
#
loop_
_entity.id
_entity.type
_entity.pdbx_description
1 polymer ?
#
loop_
_entity_poly.entity_id
_entity_poly.type
_entity_poly.pdbx_seq_one_letter_code
_entity_poly.pdbx_strand_id
1 'polypeptide(L)' 'MTTVTDINGRSINFDAAVNLMDDDLREELHAQGMETEQAFLEAYAAEHEKRFNEAFAPWVGGAW' A
#
# COMPACT_ATOMS: atom_id res chain seq x y z
N MET A 1 -3.54 -14.95 2.04
CA MET A 1 -2.48 -14.48 2.95
C MET A 1 -1.30 -14.10 2.09
N THR A 2 -1.41 -12.94 1.46
CA THR A 2 -0.30 -12.34 0.75
C THR A 2 0.49 -11.47 1.73
N THR A 3 1.80 -11.64 1.76
CA THR A 3 2.69 -10.88 2.63
C THR A 3 3.63 -10.04 1.79
N VAL A 4 3.73 -8.77 2.14
CA VAL A 4 4.63 -7.80 1.53
C VAL A 4 5.53 -7.21 2.62
N THR A 5 6.51 -6.42 2.23
CA THR A 5 7.49 -5.85 3.14
C THR A 5 7.33 -4.33 3.20
N ASP A 6 7.26 -3.79 4.42
CA ASP A 6 7.27 -2.35 4.67
C ASP A 6 8.65 -1.73 4.39
N ILE A 7 8.76 -0.40 4.49
CA ILE A 7 10.05 0.30 4.28
C ILE A 7 11.14 -0.09 5.31
N ASN A 8 10.76 -0.68 6.44
CA ASN A 8 11.64 -1.11 7.51
C ASN A 8 12.06 -2.59 7.38
N GLY A 9 11.65 -3.30 6.34
CA GLY A 9 11.94 -4.72 6.18
C GLY A 9 11.02 -5.66 6.96
N ARG A 10 9.89 -5.17 7.51
CA ARG A 10 8.94 -5.97 8.26
C ARG A 10 7.90 -6.59 7.33
N SER A 11 7.61 -7.86 7.53
CA SER A 11 6.51 -8.53 6.82
C SER A 11 5.16 -8.01 7.33
N ILE A 12 4.36 -7.48 6.41
CA ILE A 12 2.99 -7.03 6.66
C ILE A 12 2.00 -7.88 5.88
N ASN A 13 0.78 -7.98 6.39
CA ASN A 13 -0.31 -8.66 5.71
C ASN A 13 -0.91 -7.72 4.66
N PHE A 14 -0.68 -8.02 3.38
CA PHE A 14 -1.16 -7.21 2.26
C PHE A 14 -2.69 -7.18 2.22
N ASP A 15 -3.35 -8.33 2.44
CA ASP A 15 -4.82 -8.40 2.46
C ASP A 15 -5.41 -7.45 3.52
N ALA A 16 -4.74 -7.31 4.66
CA ALA A 16 -5.14 -6.37 5.70
C ALA A 16 -4.83 -4.91 5.35
N ALA A 17 -3.70 -4.63 4.71
CA ALA A 17 -3.36 -3.30 4.19
C ALA A 17 -4.37 -2.84 3.12
N VAL A 18 -4.81 -3.74 2.23
CA VAL A 18 -5.82 -3.44 1.20
C VAL A 18 -7.17 -3.01 1.80
N ASN A 19 -7.56 -3.55 2.96
CA ASN A 19 -8.77 -3.11 3.66
C ASN A 19 -8.67 -1.68 4.24
N LEU A 20 -7.45 -1.15 4.37
CA LEU A 20 -7.19 0.22 4.80
C LEU A 20 -6.95 1.17 3.62
N MET A 21 -6.85 0.64 2.40
CA MET A 21 -6.66 1.45 1.20
C MET A 21 -7.96 2.15 0.81
N ASP A 22 -7.82 3.34 0.27
CA ASP A 22 -8.90 4.06 -0.38
C ASP A 22 -9.30 3.33 -1.67
N ASP A 23 -10.60 3.06 -1.83
CA ASP A 23 -11.12 2.25 -2.93
C ASP A 23 -10.83 2.90 -4.30
N ASP A 24 -10.96 4.23 -4.43
CA ASP A 24 -10.73 4.94 -5.69
C ASP A 24 -9.26 4.84 -6.09
N LEU A 25 -8.35 5.14 -5.15
CA LEU A 25 -6.91 5.07 -5.40
C LEU A 25 -6.45 3.64 -5.70
N ARG A 26 -7.00 2.66 -4.98
CA ARG A 26 -6.72 1.24 -5.21
C ARG A 26 -7.14 0.81 -6.61
N GLU A 27 -8.34 1.18 -7.06
CA GLU A 27 -8.82 0.85 -8.40
C GLU A 27 -8.01 1.54 -9.50
N GLU A 28 -7.63 2.80 -9.32
CA GLU A 28 -6.75 3.53 -10.24
C GLU A 28 -5.39 2.82 -10.41
N LEU A 29 -4.79 2.35 -9.31
CA LEU A 29 -3.52 1.63 -9.35
C LEU A 29 -3.67 0.20 -9.89
N HIS A 30 -4.80 -0.44 -9.62
CA HIS A 30 -5.09 -1.76 -10.16
C HIS A 30 -5.24 -1.71 -11.69
N ALA A 31 -5.87 -0.66 -12.22
CA ALA A 31 -5.98 -0.42 -13.65
C ALA A 31 -4.63 -0.19 -14.35
N GLN A 32 -3.60 0.24 -13.62
CA GLN A 32 -2.24 0.41 -14.15
C GLN A 32 -1.48 -0.92 -14.34
N GLY A 33 -2.01 -2.04 -13.83
CA GLY A 33 -1.46 -3.37 -14.08
C GLY A 33 -0.13 -3.64 -13.36
N MET A 34 -0.07 -3.34 -12.06
CA MET A 34 1.09 -3.68 -11.22
C MET A 34 1.34 -5.20 -11.22
N GLU A 35 2.59 -5.61 -11.43
CA GLU A 35 2.95 -7.04 -11.56
C GLU A 35 3.06 -7.78 -10.22
N THR A 36 3.23 -7.06 -9.11
CA THR A 36 3.40 -7.66 -7.76
C THR A 36 2.71 -6.83 -6.70
N GLU A 37 2.29 -7.46 -5.60
CA GLU A 37 1.68 -6.79 -4.45
C GLU A 37 2.67 -5.86 -3.74
N GLN A 38 3.97 -6.19 -3.79
CA GLN A 38 5.03 -5.32 -3.28
C GLN A 38 5.07 -4.01 -4.07
N ALA A 39 5.14 -4.10 -5.41
CA ALA A 39 5.10 -2.92 -6.28
C ALA A 39 3.79 -2.14 -6.12
N PHE A 40 2.67 -2.85 -5.91
CA PHE A 40 1.38 -2.23 -5.65
C PHE A 40 1.38 -1.41 -4.36
N LEU A 41 1.89 -1.97 -3.25
CA LEU A 41 1.98 -1.26 -1.98
C LEU A 41 2.88 -0.03 -2.08
N GLU A 42 4.03 -0.15 -2.72
CA GLU A 42 4.97 0.96 -2.91
C GLU A 42 4.34 2.10 -3.72
N ALA A 43 3.68 1.76 -4.83
CA ALA A 43 2.98 2.73 -5.66
C ALA A 43 1.80 3.37 -4.93
N TYR A 44 1.03 2.57 -4.19
CA TYR A 44 -0.08 3.05 -3.36
C TYR A 44 0.42 4.03 -2.30
N ALA A 45 1.48 3.69 -1.57
CA ALA A 45 2.02 4.56 -0.53
C ALA A 45 2.51 5.90 -1.09
N ALA A 46 3.18 5.88 -2.24
CA ALA A 46 3.66 7.08 -2.91
C ALA A 46 2.51 7.99 -3.40
N GLU A 47 1.43 7.40 -3.93
CA GLU A 47 0.30 8.16 -4.44
C GLU A 47 -0.62 8.65 -3.31
N HIS A 48 -0.78 7.84 -2.26
CA HIS A 48 -1.48 8.21 -1.03
C HIS A 48 -0.82 9.43 -0.38
N GLU A 49 0.52 9.44 -0.26
CA GLU A 49 1.25 10.58 0.27
C GLU A 49 1.04 11.84 -0.57
N LYS A 50 1.05 11.76 -1.90
CA LYS A 50 0.79 12.93 -2.75
C LYS A 50 -0.64 13.45 -2.61
N ARG A 51 -1.62 12.56 -2.49
CA ARG A 51 -3.06 12.91 -2.54
C ARG A 51 -3.58 13.38 -1.19
N PHE A 52 -3.14 12.76 -0.10
CA PHE A 52 -3.59 13.04 1.26
C PHE A 52 -2.56 13.82 2.08
N ASN A 53 -1.34 14.01 1.57
CA ASN A 53 -0.23 14.62 2.31
C ASN A 53 0.04 13.88 3.65
N GLU A 54 -0.21 12.57 3.64
CA GLU A 54 -0.09 11.67 4.79
C GLU A 54 0.58 10.37 4.35
N ALA A 55 1.45 9.81 5.20
CA ALA A 55 2.12 8.56 4.89
C ALA A 55 1.20 7.37 5.17
N PHE A 56 1.18 6.39 4.27
CA PHE A 56 0.39 5.18 4.46
C PHE A 56 0.96 4.33 5.62
N ALA A 57 0.22 4.21 6.73
CA ALA A 57 0.70 3.56 7.95
C ALA A 57 1.25 2.13 7.75
N PRO A 58 0.61 1.24 6.95
CA PRO A 58 1.17 -0.08 6.65
C PRO A 58 2.53 -0.04 5.93
N TRP A 59 2.81 1.00 5.14
CA TRP A 59 4.07 1.16 4.42
C TRP A 59 5.20 1.72 5.30
N VAL A 60 4.91 2.71 6.14
CA VAL A 60 5.92 3.34 7.02
C VAL A 60 6.13 2.59 8.35
N GLY A 61 5.40 1.51 8.58
CA GLY A 61 5.43 0.76 9.84
C GLY A 61 4.78 1.52 11.00
N GLY A 62 3.77 2.34 10.68
CA GLY A 62 2.92 3.02 11.66
C GLY A 62 1.98 2.05 12.39
N ALA A 63 1.17 2.56 13.31
CA ALA A 63 0.11 1.78 13.95
C ALA A 63 -1.13 1.73 13.03
N TRP A 64 -1.65 0.53 12.79
CA TRP A 64 -2.81 0.26 11.92
C TRP A 64 -3.58 -0.98 12.38
#